data_AF-A0A1B9CND9-F1
#
_entry.id   AF-A0A1B9CND9-F1
#
_cell.length_a   1.000
_cell.length_b   1.000
_cell.length_c   1.000
_cell.angle_alpha   90.00
_cell.angle_beta   90.00
_cell.angle_gamma   90.00
#
_symmetry.space_group_name_H-M   'P 1'
#
loop_
_entity.id
_entity.type
_entity.pdbx_description
1 polymer ?
#
loop_
_entity_poly.entity_id
_entity_poly.type
_entity_poly.pdbx_seq_one_letter_code
_entity_poly.pdbx_strand_id
1 'polypeptide(L)'
;MSVTRRLLLALSFVIAFAASALVPPTLAAAHADPIGFPPNWPFYEMQTEQTMCRAMAEGWSRAQIVGAMQQANDQGVTGLNPDQAAKRANMWVDLGRIKYCPGAVAS
;
A
#
# COMPACT_ATOMS: atom_id res chain seq x y z
N MET A 1 -56.76 -28.13 16.70
CA MET A 1 -55.38 -28.66 16.68
C MET A 1 -55.40 -29.92 15.83
N SER A 2 -54.74 -29.91 14.67
CA SER A 2 -54.69 -31.07 13.79
C SER A 2 -53.31 -31.20 13.14
N VAL A 3 -52.63 -32.27 13.55
CA VAL A 3 -51.65 -33.13 12.89
C VAL A 3 -51.29 -32.79 11.42
N THR A 4 -50.58 -31.68 11.19
CA THR A 4 -49.81 -31.46 9.93
C THR A 4 -48.35 -31.12 10.19
N ARG A 5 -47.88 -31.49 11.39
CA ARG A 5 -46.48 -31.39 11.83
C ARG A 5 -45.84 -32.76 11.73
N ARG A 6 -45.67 -33.34 10.52
CA ARG A 6 -44.89 -34.58 10.24
C ARG A 6 -45.04 -35.07 8.79
N LEU A 7 -44.75 -34.25 7.78
CA LEU A 7 -44.59 -34.66 6.37
C LEU A 7 -44.18 -33.36 5.68
N LEU A 8 -42.92 -33.03 5.48
CA LEU A 8 -42.05 -33.63 4.48
C LEU A 8 -40.59 -33.21 4.79
N LEU A 9 -39.94 -33.99 5.65
CA LEU A 9 -38.48 -34.12 5.67
C LEU A 9 -38.11 -35.00 4.47
N ALA A 10 -38.02 -34.42 3.27
CA ALA A 10 -37.44 -35.10 2.11
C ALA A 10 -37.27 -34.08 0.98
N LEU A 11 -36.17 -33.34 1.00
CA LEU A 11 -35.53 -32.80 -0.20
C LEU A 11 -34.07 -32.51 0.16
N SER A 12 -33.34 -33.61 0.27
CA SER A 12 -31.89 -33.64 0.22
C SER A 12 -31.45 -33.18 -1.18
N PHE A 13 -30.80 -32.03 -1.28
CA PHE A 13 -29.95 -31.72 -2.43
C PHE A 13 -28.61 -31.18 -1.93
N VAL A 14 -27.68 -32.11 -1.81
CA VAL A 14 -26.24 -31.85 -1.83
C VAL A 14 -25.90 -31.48 -3.28
N ILE A 15 -25.59 -30.23 -3.58
CA ILE A 15 -24.80 -29.88 -4.77
C ILE A 15 -23.76 -28.80 -4.42
N ALA A 16 -22.52 -29.31 -4.37
CA ALA A 16 -21.27 -28.72 -4.83
C ALA A 16 -20.86 -27.29 -4.42
N PHE A 17 -19.75 -27.26 -3.68
CA PHE A 17 -18.65 -26.31 -3.82
C PHE A 17 -18.58 -25.68 -5.21
N ALA A 18 -18.80 -24.36 -5.29
CA ALA A 18 -18.33 -23.53 -6.38
C ALA A 18 -17.67 -22.28 -5.78
N ALA A 19 -16.34 -22.39 -5.70
CA ALA A 19 -15.36 -21.33 -5.84
C ALA A 19 -15.69 -19.94 -5.27
N SER A 20 -15.06 -19.67 -4.13
CA SER A 20 -14.40 -18.41 -3.80
C SER A 20 -13.88 -17.67 -5.04
N ALA A 21 -14.58 -16.66 -5.53
CA ALA A 21 -14.01 -15.61 -6.38
C ALA A 21 -15.04 -14.50 -6.60
N LEU A 22 -15.12 -13.53 -5.69
CA LEU A 22 -15.62 -12.17 -6.01
C LEU A 22 -15.38 -11.18 -4.86
N VAL A 23 -14.33 -11.38 -4.06
CA VAL A 23 -13.77 -10.26 -3.29
C VAL A 23 -12.75 -9.62 -4.23
N PRO A 24 -12.95 -8.37 -4.69
CA PRO A 24 -11.92 -7.67 -5.46
C PRO A 24 -10.63 -7.69 -4.63
N PRO A 25 -9.46 -7.91 -5.25
CA PRO A 25 -8.18 -7.87 -4.55
C PRO A 25 -7.86 -6.41 -4.25
N THR A 26 -8.60 -5.83 -3.32
CA THR A 26 -8.22 -4.63 -2.58
C THR A 26 -7.90 -5.05 -1.17
N LEU A 27 -7.15 -6.16 -1.04
CA LEU A 27 -6.29 -6.35 0.11
C LEU A 27 -5.26 -5.23 0.02
N ALA A 28 -5.57 -4.08 0.60
CA ALA A 28 -4.55 -3.18 1.10
C ALA A 28 -3.62 -4.06 1.91
N ALA A 29 -2.44 -4.35 1.36
CA ALA A 29 -1.42 -5.08 2.07
C ALA A 29 -1.19 -4.30 3.37
N ALA A 30 -1.59 -4.86 4.51
CA ALA A 30 -1.19 -4.33 5.80
C ALA A 30 0.32 -4.54 5.86
N HIS A 31 1.09 -3.51 5.48
CA HIS A 31 2.53 -3.60 5.40
C HIS A 31 3.08 -3.88 6.81
N ALA A 32 3.73 -5.02 6.98
CA ALA A 32 4.23 -5.48 8.27
C ALA A 32 5.35 -4.59 8.82
N ASP A 33 6.11 -3.94 7.91
CA ASP A 33 7.21 -3.04 8.26
C ASP A 33 6.94 -1.63 7.72
N PRO A 34 7.10 -0.57 8.53
CA PRO A 34 6.98 0.81 8.04
C PRO A 34 8.10 1.15 7.04
N ILE A 35 7.80 2.02 6.06
CA ILE A 35 8.82 2.51 5.12
C ILE A 35 9.83 3.38 5.90
N GLY A 36 11.09 2.94 5.96
CA GLY A 36 12.17 3.68 6.62
C GLY A 36 13.02 4.48 5.65
N PHE A 37 12.88 5.81 5.66
CA PHE A 37 13.82 6.72 4.99
C PHE A 37 14.86 7.25 5.99
N PRO A 38 16.13 7.45 5.59
CA PRO A 38 17.11 8.14 6.43
C PRO A 38 16.71 9.61 6.63
N PRO A 39 17.08 10.25 7.75
CA PRO A 39 16.65 11.61 8.06
C PRO A 39 17.17 12.68 7.08
N ASN A 40 18.24 12.34 6.38
CA ASN A 40 18.90 13.14 5.36
C ASN A 40 18.78 12.51 3.97
N TRP A 41 17.69 11.75 3.72
CA TRP A 41 17.34 11.17 2.42
C TRP A 41 17.55 12.08 1.20
N PRO A 42 17.34 13.42 1.25
CA PRO A 42 17.55 14.24 0.06
C PRO A 42 18.98 14.25 -0.47
N PHE A 43 19.96 13.82 0.34
CA PHE A 43 21.38 13.76 -0.01
C PHE A 43 21.85 12.36 -0.42
N TYR A 44 21.00 11.34 -0.32
CA TYR A 44 21.30 9.96 -0.69
C TYR A 44 20.36 9.48 -1.78
N GLU A 45 20.61 9.94 -3.00
CA GLU A 45 19.77 9.64 -4.18
C GLU A 45 19.52 8.14 -4.36
N MET A 46 20.58 7.33 -4.49
CA MET A 46 20.41 5.89 -4.75
C MET A 46 19.66 5.14 -3.64
N GLN A 47 19.88 5.50 -2.36
CA GLN A 47 19.22 4.82 -1.25
C GLN A 47 17.74 5.23 -1.14
N THR A 48 17.47 6.51 -1.35
CA THR A 48 16.11 7.06 -1.40
C THR A 48 15.33 6.42 -2.53
N GLU A 49 15.96 6.32 -3.70
CA GLU A 49 15.43 5.67 -4.89
C GLU A 49 15.06 4.21 -4.61
N GLN A 50 15.99 3.39 -4.12
CA GLN A 50 15.75 1.98 -3.84
C GLN A 50 14.62 1.78 -2.82
N THR A 51 14.62 2.56 -1.74
CA THR A 51 13.59 2.49 -0.70
C THR A 51 12.22 2.86 -1.27
N MET A 52 12.16 3.93 -2.06
CA MET A 52 10.95 4.39 -2.72
C MET A 52 10.44 3.36 -3.73
N CYS A 53 11.30 2.81 -4.60
CA CYS A 53 10.91 1.81 -5.58
C CYS A 53 10.39 0.53 -4.92
N ARG A 54 11.03 0.09 -3.83
CA ARG A 54 10.53 -1.04 -3.03
C ARG A 54 9.14 -0.73 -2.47
N ALA A 55 8.95 0.45 -1.88
CA ALA A 55 7.65 0.84 -1.36
C ALA A 55 6.56 0.87 -2.46
N MET A 56 6.87 1.39 -3.65
CA MET A 56 5.93 1.34 -4.78
C MET A 56 5.62 -0.09 -5.20
N ALA A 57 6.62 -0.98 -5.26
CA ALA A 57 6.43 -2.38 -5.63
C ALA A 57 5.63 -3.18 -4.58
N GLU A 58 5.76 -2.82 -3.31
CA GLU A 58 4.95 -3.38 -2.21
C GLU A 58 3.50 -2.86 -2.22
N GLY A 59 3.19 -1.84 -3.04
CA GLY A 59 1.84 -1.30 -3.21
C GLY A 59 1.51 -0.11 -2.32
N TRP A 60 2.50 0.48 -1.64
CA TRP A 60 2.29 1.69 -0.83
C TRP A 60 1.76 2.84 -1.69
N SER A 61 0.78 3.57 -1.14
CA SER A 61 0.24 4.74 -1.82
C SER A 61 1.22 5.91 -1.83
N ARG A 62 1.05 6.81 -2.80
CA ARG A 62 1.84 8.05 -2.88
C ARG A 62 1.84 8.82 -1.56
N ALA A 63 0.67 8.96 -0.94
CA ALA A 63 0.51 9.74 0.30
C ALA A 63 1.30 9.11 1.46
N GLN A 64 1.32 7.78 1.55
CA GLN A 64 2.10 7.07 2.59
C GLN A 64 3.60 7.23 2.37
N ILE A 65 4.09 7.11 1.13
CA ILE A 65 5.51 7.28 0.81
C ILE A 65 5.95 8.73 1.10
N VAL A 66 5.20 9.72 0.62
CA VAL A 66 5.48 11.15 0.87
C VAL A 66 5.43 11.46 2.37
N GLY A 67 4.43 10.94 3.07
CA GLY A 67 4.31 11.11 4.52
C GLY A 67 5.49 10.54 5.28
N ALA A 68 5.98 9.35 4.90
CA ALA A 68 7.15 8.72 5.50
C ALA A 68 8.43 9.55 5.25
N MET A 69 8.63 10.06 4.04
CA MET A 69 9.76 10.94 3.71
C MET A 69 9.71 12.27 4.47
N GLN A 70 8.52 12.86 4.58
CA GLN A 70 8.30 14.09 5.36
C GLN A 70 8.58 13.86 6.85
N GLN A 71 8.06 12.76 7.42
CA GLN A 71 8.23 12.42 8.83
C GLN A 71 9.69 12.09 9.18
N ALA A 72 10.42 11.44 8.27
CA ALA A 72 11.83 11.14 8.47
C ALA A 72 12.71 12.39 8.42
N ASN A 73 12.34 13.42 7.65
CA ASN A 73 13.18 14.58 7.38
C ASN A 73 13.60 15.32 8.66
N ASP A 74 14.91 15.37 8.89
CA ASP A 74 15.51 16.23 9.92
C ASP A 74 15.81 17.61 9.33
N GLN A 75 15.02 18.62 9.72
CA GLN A 75 15.20 20.00 9.27
C GLN A 75 16.57 20.58 9.67
N GLY A 76 17.14 20.16 10.81
CA GLY A 76 18.45 20.62 11.26
C GLY A 76 19.59 20.14 10.35
N VAL A 77 19.39 19.03 9.65
CA VAL A 77 20.37 18.45 8.71
C VAL A 77 20.09 18.87 7.28
N THR A 78 18.83 18.86 6.84
CA THR A 78 18.46 19.09 5.44
C THR A 78 18.18 20.56 5.12
N GLY A 79 17.87 21.37 6.13
CA GLY A 79 17.36 22.73 5.97
C GLY A 79 15.95 22.80 5.39
N LEU A 80 15.28 21.67 5.17
CA LEU A 80 13.94 21.61 4.62
C LEU A 80 12.93 21.63 5.75
N ASN A 81 12.04 22.63 5.75
CA ASN A 81 10.87 22.61 6.61
C ASN A 81 9.88 21.50 6.16
N PRO A 82 8.86 21.15 6.97
CA PRO A 82 7.96 20.05 6.65
C PRO A 82 7.26 20.17 5.29
N ASP A 83 6.83 21.37 4.90
CA ASP A 83 6.17 21.61 3.60
C ASP A 83 7.15 21.45 2.43
N GLN A 84 8.38 21.93 2.58
CA GLN A 84 9.44 21.78 1.60
C GLN A 84 9.86 20.31 1.45
N ALA A 85 9.96 19.58 2.56
CA ALA A 85 10.26 18.16 2.57
C ALA A 85 9.15 17.37 1.84
N ALA A 86 7.87 17.65 2.12
CA ALA A 86 6.75 17.04 1.44
C ALA A 86 6.70 17.36 -0.06
N LYS A 87 6.97 18.61 -0.46
CA LYS A 87 7.07 19.01 -1.88
C LYS A 87 8.20 18.27 -2.59
N ARG A 88 9.36 18.18 -1.96
CA ARG A 88 10.50 17.46 -2.53
C ARG A 88 10.24 15.95 -2.61
N ALA A 89 9.65 15.35 -1.58
CA ALA A 89 9.24 13.95 -1.59
C ALA A 89 8.23 13.65 -2.71
N ASN A 90 7.27 14.53 -2.96
CA ASN A 90 6.36 14.41 -4.11
C ASN A 90 7.12 14.37 -5.45
N MET A 91 8.10 15.27 -5.64
CA MET A 91 8.92 15.29 -6.85
C MET A 91 9.72 13.98 -7.01
N TRP A 92 10.24 13.42 -5.92
CA TRP A 92 10.90 12.11 -5.93
C TRP A 92 9.96 10.99 -6.36
N VAL A 93 8.74 10.95 -5.81
CA VAL A 93 7.74 9.95 -6.20
C VAL A 93 7.34 10.09 -7.68
N ASP A 94 7.22 11.31 -8.19
CA ASP A 94 6.95 11.56 -9.62
C ASP A 94 8.09 11.05 -10.52
N LEU A 95 9.34 11.36 -10.15
CA LEU A 95 10.52 10.86 -10.86
C LEU A 95 10.66 9.34 -10.72
N GLY A 96 10.29 8.78 -9.56
CA GLY A 96 10.28 7.36 -9.26
C GLY A 96 9.52 6.57 -10.31
N ARG A 97 8.27 6.97 -10.57
CA ARG A 97 7.41 6.31 -11.54
C ARG A 97 7.93 6.35 -12.98
N ILE A 98 8.66 7.40 -13.35
CA ILE A 98 9.09 7.64 -14.74
C ILE A 98 10.49 7.09 -15.01
N LYS A 99 11.42 7.29 -14.08
CA LYS A 99 12.86 7.11 -14.31
C LYS A 99 13.43 5.94 -13.54
N TYR A 100 13.02 5.76 -12.28
CA TYR A 100 13.77 4.94 -11.34
C TYR A 100 13.13 3.57 -11.07
N CYS A 101 11.80 3.48 -11.12
CA CYS A 101 11.05 2.29 -10.73
C CYS A 101 10.16 1.78 -11.90
N PRO A 102 10.73 1.36 -13.05
CA PRO A 102 9.93 0.92 -14.19
C PRO A 102 9.05 -0.28 -13.81
N GLY A 103 7.74 -0.11 -13.93
CA GLY A 103 6.74 -1.15 -13.61
C GLY A 103 6.24 -1.17 -12.16
N ALA A 104 6.83 -0.39 -11.25
CA ALA A 104 6.29 -0.17 -9.91
C ALA A 104 5.43 1.10 -9.89
N VAL A 105 4.20 1.00 -9.40
CA VAL A 105 3.28 2.13 -9.29
C VAL A 105 2.91 2.35 -7.82
N ALA A 106 3.12 3.57 -7.34
CA ALA A 106 2.48 4.00 -6.10
C ALA A 106 0.96 4.05 -6.34
N SER A 107 0.23 3.19 -5.63
CA SER A 107 -1.23 3.01 -5.77
C SER A 107 -2.02 4.27 -5.40
#